data_AF-A0A158I7C9-F1
#
_entry.id   AF-A0A158I7C9-F1
#
_cell.length_a   1.000
_cell.length_b   1.000
_cell.length_c   1.000
_cell.angle_alpha   90.00
_cell.angle_beta   90.00
_cell.angle_gamma   90.00
#
_symmetry.space_group_name_H-M   'P 1'
#
loop_
_entity.id
_entity.type
_entity.pdbx_description
1 polymer ?
#
loop_
_entity_poly.entity_id
_entity_poly.type
_entity_poly.pdbx_seq_one_letter_code
_entity_poly.pdbx_strand_id
1 'polypeptide(L)'
;MKAVPVREALKRLTAEGLLINERNKGVVVAPLSIDDFVEITDLRLMLEPYLIRCSAPNLTDADLDVAEQMLALSEPEDSPASHAKEHWEFHRMLYSRAQRPRAQAQIDILYVSINRYLLPAWTSVGLSTHWDDSHLQITKALRKGNVDLAAQLISEQIKETADRVMTFLERSAH
;
A
#
# COMPACT_ATOMS: atom_id res chain seq x y z
N MET A 1 3.64 30.77 -18.43
CA MET A 1 3.19 29.40 -18.07
C MET A 1 3.36 29.24 -16.56
N LYS A 2 2.30 28.87 -15.83
CA LYS A 2 2.23 28.98 -14.35
C LYS A 2 3.32 28.12 -13.69
N ALA A 3 4.27 28.73 -12.95
CA ALA A 3 5.31 28.03 -12.17
C ALA A 3 4.81 27.56 -10.78
N VAL A 4 3.66 28.10 -10.34
CA VAL A 4 3.00 27.76 -9.07
C VAL A 4 2.59 26.28 -8.95
N PRO A 5 2.00 25.61 -9.96
CA PRO A 5 1.58 24.21 -9.87
C PRO A 5 2.78 23.26 -9.71
N VAL A 6 3.87 23.53 -10.42
CA VAL A 6 5.08 22.70 -10.35
C VAL A 6 5.76 22.84 -8.99
N ARG A 7 5.84 24.07 -8.45
CA ARG A 7 6.43 24.29 -7.12
C ARG A 7 5.62 23.62 -6.01
N GLU A 8 4.30 23.67 -6.07
CA GLU A 8 3.45 23.00 -5.07
C GLU A 8 3.47 21.47 -5.22
N ALA A 9 3.55 20.94 -6.45
CA ALA A 9 3.80 19.51 -6.67
C ALA A 9 5.14 19.08 -6.09
N LEU A 10 6.23 19.83 -6.32
CA LEU A 10 7.55 19.52 -5.77
C LEU A 10 7.56 19.57 -4.23
N LYS A 11 6.90 20.55 -3.62
CA LYS A 11 6.76 20.60 -2.15
C LYS A 11 6.02 19.39 -1.60
N ARG A 12 4.92 18.99 -2.27
CA ARG A 12 4.14 17.83 -1.88
C ARG A 12 4.97 16.54 -1.97
N LEU A 13 5.65 16.33 -3.09
CA LEU A 13 6.54 15.18 -3.28
C LEU A 13 7.72 15.18 -2.28
N THR A 14 8.22 16.35 -1.90
CA THR A 14 9.24 16.49 -0.85
C THR A 14 8.68 16.14 0.53
N ALA A 15 7.45 16.58 0.84
CA ALA A 15 6.77 16.26 2.10
C ALA A 15 6.38 14.77 2.21
N GLU A 16 6.13 14.12 1.07
CA GLU A 16 5.90 12.67 0.95
C GLU A 16 7.22 11.85 0.95
N GLY A 17 8.38 12.50 1.08
CA GLY A 17 9.69 11.82 1.12
C GLY A 17 10.20 11.31 -0.24
N LEU A 18 9.50 11.62 -1.32
CA LEU A 18 9.81 11.16 -2.68
C LEU A 18 10.94 11.96 -3.32
N LEU A 19 11.12 13.21 -2.87
CA LEU A 19 12.18 14.10 -3.32
C LEU A 19 12.99 14.62 -2.13
N ILE A 20 14.30 14.73 -2.32
CA ILE A 20 15.22 15.38 -1.38
C ILE A 20 15.91 16.57 -2.04
N ASN A 21 16.34 17.53 -1.21
CA ASN A 21 17.09 18.69 -1.69
C ASN A 21 18.58 18.42 -1.52
N GLU A 22 19.28 18.13 -2.62
CA GLU A 22 20.72 17.92 -2.62
C GLU A 22 21.47 19.23 -2.87
N ARG A 23 22.45 19.51 -2.00
CA ARG A 23 23.33 20.68 -2.14
C ARG A 23 24.03 20.61 -3.51
N ASN A 24 23.87 21.65 -4.33
CA ASN A 24 24.39 21.79 -5.69
C ASN A 24 23.72 20.97 -6.81
N LYS A 25 22.71 20.14 -6.52
CA LYS A 25 21.90 19.43 -7.55
C LYS A 25 20.43 19.86 -7.58
N GLY A 26 19.97 20.60 -6.58
CA GLY A 26 18.57 20.99 -6.46
C GLY A 26 17.71 19.84 -5.95
N VAL A 27 16.49 19.70 -6.46
CA VAL A 27 15.55 18.67 -6.02
C VAL A 27 15.77 17.38 -6.81
N VAL A 28 16.11 16.28 -6.14
CA VAL A 28 16.34 14.95 -6.75
C VAL A 28 15.41 13.90 -6.14
N VAL A 29 15.19 12.78 -6.84
CA VAL A 29 14.46 11.64 -6.30
C VAL A 29 15.24 11.06 -5.13
N ALA A 30 14.57 10.85 -3.99
CA ALA A 30 15.21 10.23 -2.83
C ALA A 30 15.82 8.87 -3.23
N PRO A 31 17.02 8.49 -2.78
CA PRO A 31 17.52 7.13 -3.04
C PRO A 31 16.58 6.08 -2.40
N LEU A 32 16.56 4.87 -2.96
CA LEU A 32 15.92 3.74 -2.27
C LEU A 32 16.81 3.34 -1.08
N SER A 33 16.21 3.13 0.09
CA SER A 33 16.90 2.70 1.30
C SER A 33 16.18 1.51 1.93
N ILE A 34 16.94 0.50 2.34
CA ILE A 34 16.39 -0.65 3.08
C ILE A 34 15.79 -0.17 4.41
N ASP A 35 16.47 0.73 5.12
CA ASP A 35 15.98 1.25 6.41
C ASP A 35 14.66 2.01 6.25
N ASP A 36 14.50 2.77 5.16
CA ASP A 36 13.24 3.47 4.84
C ASP A 36 12.12 2.48 4.49
N PHE A 37 12.42 1.43 3.72
CA PHE A 37 11.45 0.37 3.42
C PHE A 37 10.97 -0.35 4.69
N VAL A 38 11.88 -0.64 5.61
CA VAL A 38 11.57 -1.26 6.91
C VAL A 38 10.69 -0.33 7.75
N GLU A 39 11.04 0.95 7.88
CA GLU A 39 10.24 1.92 8.64
C GLU A 39 8.83 2.09 8.06
N ILE A 40 8.70 2.19 6.73
CA ILE A 40 7.38 2.24 6.07
C ILE A 40 6.57 0.97 6.39
N THR A 41 7.21 -0.21 6.35
CA THR A 41 6.57 -1.49 6.66
C THR A 41 6.10 -1.54 8.11
N ASP A 42 6.92 -1.10 9.06
CA ASP A 42 6.56 -1.04 10.49
C ASP A 42 5.37 -0.12 10.74
N LEU A 43 5.35 1.07 10.13
CA LEU A 43 4.23 2.00 10.24
C LEU A 43 2.94 1.41 9.67
N ARG A 44 3.02 0.71 8.53
CA ARG A 44 1.88 -0.01 7.94
C ARG A 44 1.36 -1.10 8.87
N LEU A 45 2.24 -1.90 9.48
CA LEU A 45 1.87 -2.94 10.46
C LEU A 45 1.19 -2.38 11.71
N MET A 46 1.51 -1.15 12.11
CA MET A 46 0.84 -0.47 13.24
C MET A 46 -0.54 0.06 12.85
N LEU A 47 -0.68 0.60 11.64
CA LEU A 47 -1.86 1.37 11.23
C LEU A 47 -2.93 0.55 10.52
N GLU A 48 -2.56 -0.34 9.59
CA GLU A 48 -3.53 -1.06 8.75
C GLU A 48 -4.42 -2.04 9.55
N PRO A 49 -3.88 -2.89 10.45
CA PRO A 49 -4.72 -3.76 11.29
C PRO A 49 -5.62 -2.95 12.23
N TYR A 50 -5.14 -1.79 12.71
CA TYR A 50 -5.93 -0.87 13.51
C TYR A 50 -7.10 -0.27 12.71
N LEU A 51 -6.87 0.12 11.45
CA LEU A 51 -7.90 0.63 10.56
C LEU A 51 -8.96 -0.42 10.25
N ILE A 52 -8.57 -1.67 9.99
CA ILE A 52 -9.52 -2.79 9.84
C ILE A 52 -10.42 -2.92 11.07
N ARG A 53 -9.83 -2.96 12.28
CA ARG A 53 -10.61 -3.09 13.52
C ARG A 53 -11.59 -1.94 13.72
N CYS A 54 -11.23 -0.73 13.31
CA CYS A 54 -12.12 0.43 13.38
C CYS A 54 -13.21 0.41 12.30
N SER A 55 -12.88 -0.09 11.11
CA SER A 55 -13.77 -0.06 9.94
C SER A 55 -14.80 -1.18 9.99
N ALA A 56 -14.38 -2.40 10.37
CA ALA A 56 -15.18 -3.60 10.27
C ALA A 56 -16.57 -3.52 10.92
N PRO A 57 -16.76 -2.92 12.11
CA PRO A 57 -18.10 -2.79 12.71
C PRO A 57 -19.09 -1.93 11.89
N ASN A 58 -18.58 -1.13 10.96
CA ASN A 58 -19.35 -0.18 10.16
C ASN A 58 -19.38 -0.55 8.66
N LEU A 59 -18.74 -1.65 8.26
CA LEU A 59 -18.80 -2.16 6.89
C LEU A 59 -20.16 -2.83 6.66
N THR A 60 -20.78 -2.53 5.53
CA THR A 60 -22.03 -3.16 5.09
C THR A 60 -21.75 -4.31 4.12
N ASP A 61 -22.71 -5.20 3.92
CA ASP A 61 -22.62 -6.23 2.89
C ASP A 61 -22.36 -5.64 1.50
N ALA A 62 -22.96 -4.48 1.19
CA ALA A 62 -22.72 -3.77 -0.05
C ALA A 62 -21.27 -3.27 -0.19
N ASP A 63 -20.63 -2.83 0.90
CA ASP A 63 -19.21 -2.45 0.87
C ASP A 63 -18.34 -3.70 0.58
N LEU A 64 -18.67 -4.85 1.16
CA LEU A 64 -17.95 -6.10 0.95
C LEU A 64 -18.18 -6.68 -0.47
N ASP A 65 -19.39 -6.53 -1.02
CA ASP A 65 -19.70 -6.87 -2.42
C ASP A 65 -18.82 -6.05 -3.38
N VAL A 66 -18.63 -4.75 -3.10
CA VAL A 66 -17.74 -3.89 -3.88
C VAL A 66 -16.29 -4.38 -3.76
N ALA A 67 -15.82 -4.77 -2.57
CA ALA A 67 -14.49 -5.36 -2.39
C ALA A 67 -14.25 -6.57 -3.29
N GLU A 68 -15.21 -7.50 -3.29
CA GLU A 68 -15.12 -8.74 -4.06
C GLU A 68 -15.15 -8.47 -5.56
N GLN A 69 -15.95 -7.50 -6.01
CA GLN A 69 -15.96 -7.07 -7.41
C GLN A 69 -14.62 -6.47 -7.85
N MET A 70 -13.96 -5.68 -6.99
CA MET A 70 -12.64 -5.13 -7.29
C MET A 70 -11.59 -6.24 -7.49
N LEU A 71 -11.67 -7.32 -6.71
CA LEU A 71 -10.78 -8.47 -6.89
C LEU A 71 -11.09 -9.25 -8.18
N ALA A 72 -12.37 -9.35 -8.56
CA ALA A 72 -12.78 -10.06 -9.78
C ALA A 72 -12.44 -9.32 -11.08
N LEU A 73 -12.22 -8.01 -11.02
CA LEU A 73 -11.89 -7.16 -12.17
C LEU A 73 -10.39 -7.01 -12.41
N SER A 74 -9.54 -7.56 -11.54
CA SER A 74 -8.08 -7.55 -11.72
C SER A 74 -7.72 -8.52 -12.87
N GLU A 75 -7.22 -7.99 -13.99
CA GLU A 75 -6.92 -8.78 -15.18
C GLU A 75 -5.44 -9.20 -15.23
N PRO A 76 -5.09 -10.41 -15.68
CA PRO A 76 -3.69 -10.87 -15.75
C PRO A 76 -2.79 -10.05 -16.69
N GLU A 77 -3.37 -9.27 -17.59
CA GLU A 77 -2.67 -8.47 -18.60
C GLU A 77 -2.34 -7.05 -18.11
N ASP A 78 -2.76 -6.68 -16.90
CA ASP A 78 -2.56 -5.33 -16.37
C ASP A 78 -1.09 -5.03 -16.04
N SER A 79 -0.72 -3.75 -16.22
CA SER A 79 0.63 -3.31 -15.87
C SER A 79 0.88 -3.39 -14.36
N PRO A 80 2.12 -3.61 -13.89
CA PRO A 80 2.47 -3.57 -12.46
C PRO A 80 1.95 -2.34 -11.72
N ALA A 81 1.90 -1.19 -12.41
CA ALA A 81 1.40 0.06 -11.83
C ALA A 81 -0.13 0.09 -11.68
N SER A 82 -0.88 -0.49 -12.63
CA SER A 82 -2.34 -0.60 -12.52
C SER A 82 -2.71 -1.53 -11.37
N HIS A 83 -2.07 -2.69 -11.37
CA HIS A 83 -2.14 -3.67 -10.30
C HIS A 83 -1.83 -3.05 -8.92
N ALA A 84 -0.68 -2.38 -8.75
CA ALA A 84 -0.38 -1.72 -7.49
C ALA A 84 -1.53 -0.78 -7.07
N LYS A 85 -2.05 0.03 -8.00
CA LYS A 85 -3.14 0.96 -7.72
C LYS A 85 -4.44 0.26 -7.31
N GLU A 86 -4.87 -0.77 -8.02
CA GLU A 86 -6.07 -1.55 -7.70
C GLU A 86 -5.96 -2.22 -6.33
N HIS A 87 -4.77 -2.77 -6.03
CA HIS A 87 -4.45 -3.33 -4.71
C HIS A 87 -4.72 -2.32 -3.61
N TRP A 88 -4.30 -1.07 -3.84
CA TRP A 88 -4.49 -0.01 -2.87
C TRP A 88 -5.93 0.43 -2.73
N GLU A 89 -6.64 0.56 -3.84
CA GLU A 89 -8.04 0.94 -3.82
C GLU A 89 -8.87 -0.09 -3.04
N PHE A 90 -8.52 -1.38 -3.13
CA PHE A 90 -9.13 -2.44 -2.31
C PHE A 90 -8.92 -2.20 -0.81
N HIS A 91 -7.66 -2.05 -0.36
CA HIS A 91 -7.36 -1.83 1.07
C HIS A 91 -8.00 -0.55 1.59
N ARG A 92 -7.96 0.53 0.79
CA ARG A 92 -8.61 1.79 1.11
C ARG A 92 -10.12 1.64 1.26
N MET A 93 -10.77 0.83 0.43
CA MET A 93 -12.19 0.53 0.58
C MET A 93 -12.44 -0.16 1.92
N LEU A 94 -11.65 -1.18 2.28
CA LEU A 94 -11.78 -1.86 3.57
C LEU A 94 -11.60 -0.92 4.77
N TYR A 95 -10.79 0.13 4.64
CA TYR A 95 -10.56 1.12 5.70
C TYR A 95 -11.56 2.28 5.70
N SER A 96 -12.41 2.39 4.68
CA SER A 96 -13.26 3.56 4.41
C SER A 96 -14.24 3.92 5.54
N ARG A 97 -14.65 2.93 6.33
CA ARG A 97 -15.60 3.09 7.44
C ARG A 97 -14.93 3.25 8.80
N ALA A 98 -13.60 3.35 8.87
CA ALA A 98 -12.84 3.46 10.13
C ALA A 98 -13.10 4.77 10.90
N GLN A 99 -13.49 5.85 10.22
CA GLN A 99 -13.61 7.19 10.80
C GLN A 99 -12.31 7.63 11.51
N ARG A 100 -11.17 7.33 10.88
CA ARG A 100 -9.81 7.69 11.33
C ARG A 100 -9.08 8.50 10.25
N PRO A 101 -9.52 9.74 9.95
CA PRO A 101 -9.02 10.50 8.80
C PRO A 101 -7.50 10.78 8.88
N ARG A 102 -6.95 10.94 10.09
CA ARG A 102 -5.50 11.14 10.26
C ARG A 102 -4.70 9.88 9.94
N ALA A 103 -5.14 8.72 10.44
CA ALA A 103 -4.49 7.44 10.15
C ALA A 103 -4.60 7.09 8.66
N GLN A 104 -5.78 7.30 8.05
CA GLN A 104 -5.96 7.11 6.61
C GLN A 104 -5.01 8.00 5.80
N ALA A 105 -4.86 9.28 6.16
CA ALA A 105 -3.94 10.18 5.48
C ALA A 105 -2.47 9.74 5.60
N GLN A 106 -2.06 9.17 6.74
CA GLN A 106 -0.71 8.59 6.87
C GLN A 106 -0.52 7.38 5.97
N ILE A 107 -1.50 6.47 5.95
CA ILE A 107 -1.47 5.29 5.09
C ILE A 107 -1.45 5.68 3.59
N ASP A 108 -2.24 6.68 3.17
CA ASP A 108 -2.23 7.18 1.79
C ASP A 108 -0.81 7.65 1.37
N ILE A 109 -0.06 8.30 2.29
CA ILE A 109 1.32 8.73 2.06
C ILE A 109 2.26 7.52 1.99
N LEU A 110 2.20 6.63 2.99
CA LEU A 110 3.05 5.44 3.07
C LEU A 110 2.89 4.55 1.83
N TYR A 111 1.69 4.48 1.26
CA TYR A 111 1.42 3.74 0.05
C TYR A 111 2.12 4.32 -1.19
N VAL A 112 2.17 5.64 -1.32
CA VAL A 112 2.93 6.28 -2.41
C VAL A 112 4.43 6.00 -2.26
N SER A 113 4.94 6.03 -1.03
CA SER A 113 6.35 5.76 -0.73
C SER A 113 6.72 4.30 -0.97
N ILE A 114 5.90 3.34 -0.50
CA ILE A 114 6.18 1.90 -0.63
C ILE A 114 6.18 1.45 -2.11
N ASN A 115 5.36 2.06 -2.97
CA ASN A 115 5.29 1.71 -4.39
C ASN A 115 6.61 1.85 -5.13
N ARG A 116 7.49 2.74 -4.68
CA ARG A 116 8.84 2.89 -5.24
C ARG A 116 9.70 1.63 -5.05
N TYR A 117 9.39 0.83 -4.03
CA TYR A 117 10.02 -0.45 -3.73
C TYR A 117 9.27 -1.62 -4.36
N LEU A 118 7.92 -1.57 -4.38
CA LEU A 118 7.10 -2.66 -4.91
C LEU A 118 7.17 -2.77 -6.44
N LEU A 119 7.13 -1.65 -7.17
CA LEU A 119 7.06 -1.69 -8.64
C LEU A 119 8.26 -2.36 -9.31
N PRO A 120 9.52 -2.09 -8.90
CA PRO A 120 10.67 -2.83 -9.44
C PRO A 120 10.65 -4.31 -9.08
N ALA A 121 10.16 -4.64 -7.88
CA ALA A 121 10.08 -6.01 -7.39
C ALA A 121 8.93 -6.82 -8.04
N TRP A 122 7.89 -6.13 -8.54
CA TRP A 122 6.59 -6.70 -8.91
C TRP A 122 6.65 -7.98 -9.73
N THR A 123 7.35 -7.95 -10.87
CA THR A 123 7.53 -9.11 -11.74
C THR A 123 8.63 -10.04 -11.24
N SER A 124 9.69 -9.49 -10.63
CA SER A 124 10.90 -10.24 -10.26
C SER A 124 10.70 -11.24 -9.11
N VAL A 125 9.80 -10.93 -8.17
CA VAL A 125 9.50 -11.79 -7.01
C VAL A 125 8.06 -12.29 -6.99
N GLY A 126 7.35 -12.17 -8.11
CA GLY A 126 5.98 -12.68 -8.26
C GLY A 126 5.00 -12.08 -7.25
N LEU A 127 5.03 -10.75 -7.06
CA LEU A 127 4.09 -10.09 -6.15
C LEU A 127 2.63 -10.26 -6.62
N SER A 128 2.40 -10.43 -7.92
CA SER A 128 1.06 -10.67 -8.47
C SER A 128 0.51 -12.09 -8.22
N THR A 129 1.35 -13.10 -7.98
CA THR A 129 0.95 -14.51 -8.12
C THR A 129 0.08 -15.04 -6.97
N HIS A 130 -0.01 -14.32 -5.85
CA HIS A 130 -0.74 -14.76 -4.64
C HIS A 130 -1.77 -13.74 -4.16
N TRP A 131 -1.99 -12.68 -4.94
CA TRP A 131 -2.79 -11.54 -4.49
C TRP A 131 -4.24 -11.94 -4.24
N ASP A 132 -4.93 -12.50 -5.24
CA ASP A 132 -6.39 -12.63 -5.19
C ASP A 132 -6.88 -13.54 -4.06
N ASP A 133 -6.17 -14.65 -3.79
CA ASP A 133 -6.59 -15.59 -2.76
C ASP A 133 -6.49 -14.96 -1.36
N SER A 134 -5.36 -14.33 -1.04
CA SER A 134 -5.16 -13.72 0.27
C SER A 134 -6.15 -12.57 0.52
N HIS A 135 -6.50 -11.79 -0.50
CA HIS A 135 -7.47 -10.70 -0.38
C HIS A 135 -8.90 -11.22 -0.22
N LEU A 136 -9.25 -12.28 -0.93
CA LEU A 136 -10.53 -12.95 -0.78
C LEU A 136 -10.69 -13.55 0.63
N GLN A 137 -9.61 -14.05 1.24
CA GLN A 137 -9.63 -14.55 2.63
C GLN A 137 -9.95 -13.43 3.64
N ILE A 138 -9.42 -12.21 3.44
CA ILE A 138 -9.76 -11.05 4.29
C ILE A 138 -11.25 -10.73 4.19
N THR A 139 -11.79 -10.61 2.98
CA THR A 139 -13.20 -10.28 2.80
C THR A 139 -14.13 -11.35 3.38
N LYS A 140 -13.77 -12.63 3.22
CA LYS A 140 -14.48 -13.75 3.87
C LYS A 140 -14.43 -13.68 5.39
N ALA A 141 -13.30 -13.28 5.98
CA ALA A 141 -13.19 -13.09 7.43
C ALA A 141 -14.09 -11.95 7.90
N LEU A 142 -14.10 -10.83 7.17
CA LEU A 142 -14.97 -9.68 7.46
C LEU A 142 -16.46 -10.03 7.36
N ARG A 143 -16.90 -10.74 6.31
CA ARG A 143 -18.29 -11.22 6.18
C ARG A 143 -18.74 -12.10 7.33
N LYS A 144 -17.82 -12.89 7.90
CA LYS A 144 -18.10 -13.75 9.05
C LYS A 144 -18.05 -13.00 10.40
N GLY A 145 -17.75 -11.71 10.39
CA GLY A 145 -17.55 -10.92 11.60
C GLY A 145 -16.24 -11.24 12.33
N ASN A 146 -15.31 -11.97 11.70
CA ASN A 146 -14.03 -12.35 12.30
C ASN A 146 -13.01 -11.21 12.14
N VAL A 147 -13.24 -10.11 12.84
CA VAL A 147 -12.45 -8.86 12.72
C VAL A 147 -10.98 -9.07 13.05
N ASP A 148 -10.68 -9.82 14.11
CA ASP A 148 -9.28 -10.08 14.50
C ASP A 148 -8.55 -10.96 13.49
N LEU A 149 -9.24 -11.92 12.88
CA LEU A 149 -8.68 -12.72 11.80
C LEU A 149 -8.38 -11.84 10.57
N ALA A 150 -9.29 -10.93 10.19
CA ALA A 150 -9.04 -10.00 9.09
C ALA A 150 -7.82 -9.10 9.37
N ALA A 151 -7.69 -8.59 10.60
CA ALA A 151 -6.54 -7.78 11.01
C ALA A 151 -5.22 -8.58 11.03
N GLN A 152 -5.28 -9.86 11.42
CA GLN A 152 -4.13 -10.77 11.36
C GLN A 152 -3.70 -11.04 9.91
N LEU A 153 -4.65 -11.37 9.03
CA LEU A 153 -4.38 -11.65 7.61
C LEU A 153 -3.72 -10.45 6.92
N ILE A 154 -4.18 -9.21 7.18
CA ILE A 154 -3.50 -7.99 6.69
C ILE A 154 -2.06 -7.91 7.18
N SER A 155 -1.82 -8.20 8.46
CA SER A 155 -0.47 -8.14 9.03
C SER A 155 0.46 -9.19 8.40
N GLU A 156 -0.05 -10.39 8.14
CA GLU A 156 0.69 -11.48 7.50
C GLU A 156 1.04 -11.12 6.05
N GLN A 157 0.08 -10.61 5.27
CA GLN A 157 0.32 -10.15 3.90
C GLN A 157 1.39 -9.05 3.81
N ILE A 158 1.37 -8.08 4.73
CA ILE A 158 2.36 -7.00 4.78
C ILE A 158 3.75 -7.60 5.01
N LYS A 159 3.89 -8.53 5.97
CA LYS A 159 5.17 -9.19 6.28
C LYS A 159 5.67 -10.04 5.12
N GLU A 160 4.81 -10.88 4.54
CA GLU A 160 5.20 -11.73 3.40
C GLU A 160 5.64 -10.89 2.20
N THR A 161 4.94 -9.79 1.92
CA THR A 161 5.34 -8.85 0.86
C THR A 161 6.69 -8.22 1.19
N ALA A 162 6.88 -7.80 2.44
CA ALA A 162 8.14 -7.20 2.89
C ALA A 162 9.31 -8.16 2.74
N ASP A 163 9.18 -9.43 3.14
CA ASP A 163 10.23 -10.45 3.03
C ASP A 163 10.65 -10.68 1.57
N ARG A 164 9.68 -10.75 0.65
CA ARG A 164 9.92 -10.90 -0.80
C ARG A 164 10.67 -9.70 -1.37
N VAL A 165 10.25 -8.50 -1.01
CA VAL A 165 10.88 -7.25 -1.50
C VAL A 165 12.27 -7.06 -0.90
N MET A 166 12.47 -7.38 0.38
CA MET A 166 13.78 -7.37 1.02
C MET A 166 14.77 -8.28 0.29
N THR A 167 14.35 -9.51 -0.01
CA THR A 167 15.16 -10.45 -0.80
C THR A 167 15.55 -9.87 -2.17
N PHE A 168 14.65 -9.11 -2.81
CA PHE A 168 14.93 -8.44 -4.07
C PHE A 168 15.91 -7.27 -3.92
N LEU A 169 15.72 -6.43 -2.91
CA LEU A 169 16.58 -5.26 -2.65
C LEU A 169 18.01 -5.69 -2.33
N GLU A 170 18.20 -6.72 -1.51
CA GLU A 170 19.51 -7.26 -1.16
C GLU A 170 20.26 -7.81 -2.39
N ARG A 171 19.55 -8.49 -3.31
CA ARG A 171 20.13 -9.00 -4.57
C ARG A 171 20.47 -7.90 -5.57
N SER A 172 19.76 -6.78 -5.53
CA SER A 172 19.94 -5.66 -6.44
C SER A 172 21.00 -4.65 -5.95
N ALA A 173 21.44 -4.79 -4.71
CA ALA A 173 22.50 -3.99 -4.11
C ALA A 173 23.92 -4.52 -4.43
N HIS A 174 24.03 -5.58 -5.24
CA HIS A 174 25.27 -6.22 -5.70
C HIS A 174 25.33 -6.21 -7.23
#